data_AF-A0A964J9Z1-F1
#
_entry.id   AF-A0A964J9Z1-F1
#
_cell.length_a   1.000
_cell.length_b   1.000
_cell.length_c   1.000
_cell.angle_alpha   90.00
_cell.angle_beta   90.00
_cell.angle_gamma   90.00
#
_symmetry.space_group_name_H-M   'P 1'
#
loop_
_entity.id
_entity.type
_entity.pdbx_description
1 polymer ?
#
loop_
_entity_poly.entity_id
_entity_poly.type
_entity_poly.pdbx_seq_one_letter_code
_entity_poly.pdbx_strand_id
1 'polypeptide(L)'
;MIIVRNVDKIKKIICLNIFLIFLSSCGIINDGFSLKNKNDSDEFLVEKKSPLVMPPNYDELPMPGLENLNENQSIKENEFKNIITKNKKDIFSQNKSNNNNKNFESLILDKIKNN
;
A
#
# COMPACT_ATOMS: atom_id res chain seq x y z
N MET A 1 -76.06 17.78 9.47
CA MET A 1 -75.21 16.73 10.07
C MET A 1 -75.00 15.50 9.18
N ILE A 2 -76.03 14.98 8.50
CA ILE A 2 -75.94 13.74 7.68
C ILE A 2 -75.06 13.93 6.42
N ILE A 3 -75.14 15.09 5.75
CA ILE A 3 -74.37 15.38 4.53
C ILE A 3 -72.86 15.46 4.83
N VAL A 4 -72.47 16.19 5.89
CA VAL A 4 -71.06 16.31 6.32
C VAL A 4 -70.46 14.95 6.63
N ARG A 5 -71.23 14.09 7.33
CA ARG A 5 -70.80 12.74 7.70
C ARG A 5 -70.63 11.80 6.51
N ASN A 6 -71.30 12.06 5.38
CA ASN A 6 -71.08 11.32 4.13
C ASN A 6 -69.87 11.83 3.34
N VAL A 7 -69.62 13.14 3.35
CA VAL A 7 -68.43 13.72 2.71
C VAL A 7 -67.14 13.21 3.37
N ASP A 8 -67.10 13.10 4.69
CA ASP A 8 -65.93 12.58 5.41
C ASP A 8 -65.66 11.09 5.14
N LYS A 9 -66.72 10.29 4.91
CA LYS A 9 -66.60 8.88 4.50
C LYS A 9 -66.07 8.75 3.09
N ILE A 10 -66.55 9.59 2.16
CA ILE A 10 -66.10 9.62 0.76
C ILE A 10 -64.61 10.01 0.70
N LYS A 11 -64.19 11.02 1.48
CA LYS A 11 -62.77 11.40 1.59
C LYS A 11 -61.89 10.26 2.07
N LYS A 12 -62.33 9.51 3.10
CA LYS A 12 -61.59 8.34 3.61
C LYS A 12 -61.45 7.23 2.56
N ILE A 13 -62.50 6.96 1.79
CA ILE A 13 -62.47 5.98 0.69
C ILE A 13 -61.50 6.42 -0.42
N ILE A 14 -61.50 7.71 -0.78
CA ILE A 14 -60.59 8.25 -1.79
C ILE A 14 -59.13 8.16 -1.32
N CYS A 15 -58.85 8.54 -0.07
CA CYS A 15 -57.50 8.41 0.50
C CYS A 15 -57.02 6.94 0.53
N LEU A 16 -57.91 5.99 0.87
CA LEU A 16 -57.57 4.57 0.90
C LEU A 16 -57.22 4.03 -0.50
N ASN A 17 -57.97 4.43 -1.53
CA ASN A 17 -57.70 4.04 -2.91
C ASN A 17 -56.38 4.62 -3.42
N ILE A 18 -56.08 5.89 -3.10
CA ILE A 18 -54.80 6.51 -3.48
C ILE A 18 -53.63 5.73 -2.88
N PHE A 19 -53.71 5.36 -1.60
CA PHE A 19 -52.67 4.61 -0.91
C PHE A 19 -52.42 3.23 -1.54
N LEU A 20 -53.48 2.55 -1.95
CA LEU A 20 -53.39 1.24 -2.59
C LEU A 20 -52.71 1.29 -3.97
N ILE A 21 -52.91 2.38 -4.72
CA ILE A 21 -52.23 2.62 -6.00
C ILE A 21 -50.72 2.84 -5.79
N PHE A 22 -50.33 3.59 -4.75
CA PHE A 22 -48.91 3.80 -4.43
C PHE A 22 -48.17 2.49 -4.05
N LEU A 23 -48.85 1.54 -3.39
CA LEU A 23 -48.27 0.24 -3.06
C LEU A 23 -48.00 -0.63 -4.31
N SER A 24 -48.78 -0.46 -5.38
CA SER A 24 -48.63 -1.23 -6.62
C SER A 24 -47.38 -0.87 -7.45
N SER A 25 -46.72 0.26 -7.15
CA SER A 25 -45.55 0.75 -7.89
C SER A 25 -44.19 0.30 -7.29
N CYS A 26 -44.19 -0.45 -6.18
CA CYS A 26 -42.97 -0.88 -5.49
C CYS A 26 -42.31 -2.14 -6.10
N GLY A 27 -42.26 -2.26 -7.43
CA GLY A 27 -41.75 -3.44 -8.14
C GLY A 27 -40.32 -3.32 -8.68
N ILE A 28 -39.75 -2.11 -8.74
CA ILE A 28 -38.54 -1.81 -9.55
C ILE A 28 -37.30 -1.52 -8.67
N ILE A 29 -37.43 -1.56 -7.34
CA ILE A 29 -36.30 -1.29 -6.43
C ILE A 29 -35.22 -2.37 -6.45
N ASN A 30 -35.58 -3.62 -6.78
CA ASN A 30 -34.64 -4.74 -6.75
C ASN A 30 -33.56 -4.62 -7.83
N ASP A 31 -33.90 -4.10 -9.02
CA ASP A 31 -32.92 -3.93 -10.11
C ASP A 31 -32.03 -2.69 -9.94
N GLY A 32 -32.45 -1.71 -9.13
CA GLY A 32 -31.68 -0.50 -8.83
C GLY A 32 -30.71 -0.65 -7.65
N PHE A 33 -31.04 -1.49 -6.67
CA PHE A 33 -30.17 -1.83 -5.53
C PHE A 33 -29.38 -3.12 -5.74
N SER A 34 -29.85 -4.03 -6.60
CA SER A 34 -29.02 -5.13 -7.06
C SER A 34 -28.01 -4.55 -8.05
N LEU A 35 -26.76 -4.44 -7.61
CA LEU A 35 -25.63 -4.29 -8.51
C LEU A 35 -25.67 -5.50 -9.45
N LYS A 36 -26.33 -5.35 -10.60
CA LYS A 36 -26.33 -6.35 -11.66
C LYS A 36 -24.91 -6.35 -12.21
N ASN A 37 -24.05 -7.13 -11.57
CA ASN A 37 -22.70 -7.42 -12.02
C ASN A 37 -22.86 -7.91 -13.47
N LYS A 38 -22.63 -7.01 -14.42
CA LYS A 38 -22.51 -7.39 -15.82
C LYS A 38 -21.20 -8.16 -15.85
N ASN A 39 -21.29 -9.49 -15.89
CA ASN A 39 -20.16 -10.41 -15.95
C ASN A 39 -19.44 -10.35 -17.32
N ASP A 40 -19.34 -9.15 -17.90
CA ASP A 40 -18.77 -8.85 -19.22
C ASP A 40 -17.56 -7.90 -19.07
N SER A 41 -16.91 -7.91 -17.91
CA SER A 41 -15.55 -7.41 -17.80
C SER A 41 -14.61 -8.58 -18.06
N ASP A 42 -13.70 -8.41 -19.03
CA ASP A 42 -12.50 -9.26 -19.26
C ASP A 42 -11.53 -9.14 -18.08
N GLU A 43 -12.02 -9.40 -16.87
CA GLU A 43 -11.23 -9.42 -15.68
C GLU A 43 -10.49 -10.76 -15.68
N PHE A 44 -9.22 -10.71 -16.07
CA PHE A 44 -8.37 -11.89 -16.06
C PHE A 44 -8.32 -12.45 -14.62
N LEU A 45 -8.96 -13.60 -14.42
CA LEU A 45 -8.89 -14.33 -13.17
C LEU A 45 -7.47 -14.93 -13.03
N VAL A 46 -6.56 -14.16 -12.41
CA VAL A 46 -5.18 -14.61 -12.19
C VAL A 46 -5.14 -15.54 -10.98
N GLU A 47 -5.41 -16.81 -11.22
CA GLU A 47 -5.27 -17.86 -10.21
C GLU A 47 -3.80 -18.09 -9.87
N LYS A 48 -3.48 -18.04 -8.57
CA LYS A 48 -2.13 -18.33 -8.06
C LYS A 48 -1.87 -19.83 -8.19
N LYS A 49 -1.11 -20.23 -9.22
CA LYS A 49 -0.61 -21.60 -9.34
C LYS A 49 0.48 -21.84 -8.31
N SER A 50 0.37 -22.94 -7.57
CA SER A 50 1.49 -23.47 -6.78
C SER A 50 2.63 -23.85 -7.73
N PRO A 51 3.91 -23.64 -7.34
CA PRO A 51 5.03 -24.04 -8.17
C PRO A 51 4.96 -25.55 -8.43
N LEU A 52 5.10 -25.98 -9.68
CA LEU A 52 4.98 -27.39 -10.05
C LEU A 52 6.03 -28.29 -9.36
N VAL A 53 7.14 -27.70 -8.93
CA VAL A 53 8.14 -28.32 -8.07
C VAL A 53 8.88 -27.21 -7.34
N MET A 54 9.00 -27.36 -6.01
CA MET A 54 9.87 -26.50 -5.23
C MET A 54 11.31 -27.01 -5.34
N PRO A 55 12.32 -26.11 -5.36
CA PRO A 55 13.70 -26.54 -5.34
C PRO A 55 13.98 -27.35 -4.06
N PRO A 56 14.80 -28.40 -4.13
CA PRO A 56 15.26 -29.08 -2.92
C PRO A 56 15.97 -28.07 -2.02
N ASN A 57 15.68 -28.12 -0.72
CA ASN A 57 16.22 -27.24 0.33
C ASN A 57 15.73 -25.78 0.29
N TYR A 58 14.51 -25.51 -0.20
CA TYR A 58 13.91 -24.16 -0.15
C TYR A 58 13.82 -23.57 1.27
N ASP A 59 13.68 -24.42 2.28
CA ASP A 59 13.54 -24.00 3.68
C ASP A 59 14.89 -23.75 4.39
N GLU A 60 16.01 -24.01 3.71
CA GLU A 60 17.34 -23.84 4.28
C GLU A 60 17.91 -22.45 3.96
N LEU A 61 18.12 -21.65 4.99
CA LEU A 61 18.82 -20.38 4.88
C LEU A 61 20.33 -20.61 5.01
N PRO A 62 21.18 -19.94 4.20
CA PRO A 62 22.61 -20.00 4.40
C PRO A 62 22.92 -19.47 5.82
N MET A 63 23.70 -20.24 6.58
CA MET A 63 24.02 -19.85 7.95
C MET A 63 24.84 -18.55 7.93
N PRO A 64 24.39 -17.49 8.60
CA PRO A 64 25.13 -16.24 8.62
C PRO A 64 26.45 -16.43 9.37
N GLY A 65 27.57 -16.29 8.65
CA GLY A 65 28.85 -15.95 9.27
C GLY A 65 29.72 -17.11 9.78
N LEU A 66 29.50 -18.35 9.34
CA LEU A 66 30.53 -19.40 9.48
C LEU A 66 30.91 -19.91 8.09
N GLU A 67 31.47 -18.99 7.31
CA GLU A 67 32.37 -19.36 6.23
C GLU A 67 33.54 -20.11 6.89
N ASN A 68 33.65 -21.39 6.53
CA ASN A 68 34.73 -22.30 6.86
C ASN A 68 35.99 -21.59 7.36
N LEU A 69 36.34 -21.79 8.64
CA LEU A 69 37.63 -21.44 9.24
C LEU A 69 38.76 -22.32 8.66
N ASN A 70 38.83 -22.43 7.33
CA ASN A 70 39.83 -23.19 6.62
C ASN A 70 40.85 -22.20 6.03
N GLU A 71 41.94 -22.04 6.78
CA GLU A 71 43.32 -21.77 6.37
C GLU A 71 43.68 -20.46 5.62
N ASN A 72 42.74 -19.65 5.13
CA ASN A 72 43.09 -18.46 4.32
C ASN A 72 42.98 -17.11 5.05
N GLN A 73 42.68 -17.10 6.35
CA GLN A 73 42.39 -15.86 7.09
C GLN A 73 43.65 -15.07 7.49
N SER A 74 44.80 -15.75 7.68
CA SER A 74 46.07 -15.09 8.06
C SER A 74 46.70 -14.27 6.93
N ILE A 75 46.41 -14.62 5.66
CA ILE A 75 47.00 -13.96 4.49
C ILE A 75 46.31 -12.60 4.22
N LYS A 76 44.99 -12.52 4.40
CA LYS A 76 44.19 -11.32 4.11
C LYS A 76 44.39 -10.18 5.11
N GLU A 77 44.70 -10.47 6.37
CA GLU A 77 44.90 -9.43 7.40
C GLU A 77 46.12 -8.53 7.10
N ASN A 78 47.19 -9.11 6.57
CA ASN A 78 48.43 -8.39 6.28
C ASN A 78 48.27 -7.39 5.12
N GLU A 79 47.51 -7.76 4.09
CA GLU A 79 47.25 -6.89 2.94
C GLU A 79 46.33 -5.72 3.31
N PHE A 80 45.28 -5.98 4.10
CA PHE A 80 44.38 -4.95 4.60
C PHE A 80 45.08 -3.94 5.53
N LYS A 81 45.96 -4.43 6.42
CA LYS A 81 46.76 -3.58 7.31
C LYS A 81 47.69 -2.65 6.51
N ASN A 82 48.27 -3.12 5.41
CA ASN A 82 49.13 -2.30 4.56
C ASN A 82 48.37 -1.16 3.86
N ILE A 83 47.13 -1.41 3.42
CA ILE A 83 46.26 -0.40 2.79
C ILE A 83 45.87 0.69 3.81
N ILE A 84 45.51 0.31 5.03
CA ILE A 84 45.17 1.26 6.11
C ILE A 84 46.39 2.11 6.50
N THR A 85 47.56 1.49 6.63
CA THR A 85 48.77 2.20 7.07
C THR A 85 49.29 3.16 6.00
N LYS A 86 49.05 2.86 4.71
CA LYS A 86 49.36 3.75 3.58
C LYS A 86 48.50 5.00 3.60
N ASN A 87 47.18 4.86 3.76
CA ASN A 87 46.26 6.00 3.85
C ASN A 87 46.56 6.94 5.05
N LYS A 88 47.07 6.40 6.16
CA LYS A 88 47.38 7.21 7.34
C LYS A 88 48.54 8.18 7.14
N LYS A 89 49.47 7.90 6.22
CA LYS A 89 50.59 8.80 5.88
C LYS A 89 50.13 9.97 4.99
N ASP A 90 49.11 9.75 4.15
CA ASP A 90 48.56 10.78 3.26
C ASP A 90 47.62 11.75 4.00
N ILE A 91 47.00 11.33 5.10
CA ILE A 91 46.10 12.17 5.93
C ILE A 91 46.86 13.27 6.71
N PHE A 92 48.13 13.07 7.06
CA PHE A 92 48.86 14.06 7.87
C PHE A 92 49.36 15.27 7.07
N SER A 93 49.30 15.24 5.74
CA SER A 93 49.86 16.30 4.89
C SER A 93 48.81 17.14 4.14
N GLN A 94 47.52 16.86 4.21
CA GLN A 94 46.53 17.66 3.47
C GLN A 94 45.23 17.91 4.24
N ASN A 95 44.90 19.21 4.32
CA ASN A 95 43.57 19.81 4.45
C ASN A 95 43.05 20.09 5.86
N LYS A 96 43.62 21.16 6.42
CA LYS A 96 42.84 22.26 7.02
C LYS A 96 41.68 22.62 6.07
N SER A 97 40.45 22.24 6.41
CA SER A 97 39.25 22.70 5.69
C SER A 97 38.12 22.95 6.69
N ASN A 98 37.50 24.11 6.52
CA ASN A 98 36.61 24.76 7.47
C ASN A 98 35.42 23.90 7.88
N ASN A 99 35.17 23.90 9.18
CA ASN A 99 34.05 23.27 9.84
C ASN A 99 32.74 24.02 9.47
N ASN A 100 32.21 23.77 8.27
CA ASN A 100 30.90 24.26 7.89
C ASN A 100 29.84 23.31 8.46
N ASN A 101 29.64 23.39 9.78
CA ASN A 101 28.57 22.69 10.50
C ASN A 101 27.21 23.31 10.14
N LYS A 102 26.78 23.12 8.90
CA LYS A 102 25.42 23.47 8.48
C LYS A 102 24.51 22.31 8.85
N ASN A 103 23.55 22.58 9.73
CA ASN A 103 22.53 21.61 10.10
C ASN A 103 21.69 21.22 8.85
N PHE A 104 21.11 20.02 8.86
CA PHE A 104 20.37 19.48 7.72
C PHE A 104 19.24 20.43 7.24
N GLU A 105 18.60 21.13 8.17
CA GLU A 105 17.56 22.12 7.89
C GLU A 105 18.09 23.33 7.10
N SER A 106 19.26 23.86 7.44
CA SER A 106 19.89 24.95 6.66
C SER A 106 20.26 24.52 5.23
N LEU A 107 20.63 23.26 5.02
CA LEU A 107 20.92 22.74 3.67
C LEU A 107 19.66 22.67 2.81
N ILE A 108 18.52 22.32 3.42
CA ILE A 108 17.23 22.30 2.73
C ILE A 108 16.80 23.74 2.37
N LEU A 109 16.91 24.68 3.31
CA LEU A 109 16.56 26.09 3.08
C LEU A 109 17.43 26.73 1.99
N ASP A 110 18.75 26.49 2.01
CA ASP A 110 19.66 27.00 0.98
C ASP A 110 19.29 26.47 -0.42
N LYS A 111 18.82 25.22 -0.51
CA LYS A 111 18.40 24.61 -1.78
C LYS A 111 17.07 25.16 -2.30
N ILE A 112 16.15 25.52 -1.40
CA ILE A 112 14.87 26.14 -1.75
C ILE A 112 15.07 27.59 -2.23
N LYS A 113 15.96 28.34 -1.57
CA LYS A 113 16.19 29.77 -1.88
C LYS A 113 16.93 30.01 -3.20
N ASN A 114 17.70 29.03 -3.66
CA ASN A 114 18.47 29.12 -4.91
C ASN A 114 17.71 28.65 -6.16
N ASN A 115 16.40 28.42 -6.05
CA ASN A 115 15.48 28.16 -7.17
C ASN A 115 14.52 29.32 -7.35
#